data_AF-A0A380E1D9-F1
#
_entry.id   AF-A0A380E1D9-F1
#
_cell.length_a   1.000
_cell.length_b   1.000
_cell.length_c   1.000
_cell.angle_alpha   90.00
_cell.angle_beta   90.00
_cell.angle_gamma   90.00
#
_symmetry.space_group_name_H-M   'P 1'
#
loop_
_entity.id
_entity.type
_entity.pdbx_description
1 polymer ?
#
loop_
_entity_poly.entity_id
_entity_poly.type
_entity_poly.pdbx_seq_one_letter_code
_entity_poly.pdbx_strand_id
1 'polypeptide(L)' 'MPTTEVTDNAEMTKNIKNDLKSRLPEYMIPRKFEWMEQLPLTSNGKIDRKKIAEVING' A
#
# COMPACT_ATOMS: atom_id res chain seq x y z
N MET A 1 24.66 -12.73 -7.91
CA MET A 1 24.40 -11.96 -6.67
C MET A 1 23.05 -11.31 -6.84
N PRO A 2 22.03 -11.57 -6.00
CA PRO A 2 20.78 -10.82 -6.09
C PRO A 2 21.05 -9.44 -5.50
N THR A 3 21.07 -8.43 -6.36
CA THR A 3 21.08 -7.03 -5.97
C THR A 3 19.75 -6.76 -5.29
N THR A 4 19.72 -6.65 -3.97
CA THR A 4 18.63 -5.97 -3.27
C THR A 4 18.70 -4.50 -3.66
N GLU A 5 18.16 -4.18 -4.83
CA GLU A 5 17.82 -2.80 -5.16
C GLU A 5 16.79 -2.38 -4.12
N VAL A 6 17.14 -1.38 -3.31
CA VAL A 6 16.17 -0.69 -2.46
C VAL A 6 15.27 0.06 -3.43
N THR A 7 14.20 -0.59 -3.88
CA THR A 7 13.23 0.00 -4.79
C THR A 7 12.49 1.10 -4.05
N ASP A 8 12.53 2.32 -4.59
CA ASP A 8 11.79 3.45 -4.06
C ASP A 8 10.28 3.12 -4.03
N ASN A 9 9.58 3.53 -2.96
CA ASN A 9 8.15 3.32 -2.79
C ASN A 9 7.34 3.84 -3.98
N ALA A 10 7.82 4.90 -4.66
CA ALA A 10 7.21 5.41 -5.88
C ALA A 10 7.26 4.40 -7.05
N GLU A 11 8.40 3.75 -7.24
CA GLU A 11 8.57 2.72 -8.27
C GLU A 11 7.74 1.47 -7.95
N MET A 12 7.75 1.04 -6.68
CA MET A 12 6.94 -0.10 -6.25
C MET A 12 5.44 0.18 -6.44
N THR A 13 4.98 1.40 -6.12
CA THR A 13 3.59 1.82 -6.35
C THR A 13 3.23 1.78 -7.84
N LYS A 14 4.14 2.24 -8.71
CA LYS A 14 3.95 2.19 -10.17
C LYS A 14 3.79 0.76 -10.66
N ASN A 15 4.63 -0.16 -10.19
CA ASN A 15 4.58 -1.57 -10.56
C ASN A 15 3.27 -2.22 -10.10
N ILE A 16 2.87 -2.02 -8.84
CA ILE A 16 1.57 -2.49 -8.33
C ILE A 16 0.42 -1.96 -9.19
N LYS A 17 0.43 -0.67 -9.54
CA LYS A 17 -0.62 -0.06 -10.36
C LYS A 17 -0.68 -0.67 -11.76
N ASN A 18 0.47 -0.94 -12.39
CA ASN A 18 0.53 -1.58 -13.70
C ASN A 18 0.00 -3.02 -13.66
N ASP A 19 0.39 -3.79 -12.63
CA ASP A 19 -0.10 -5.16 -12.44
C ASP A 19 -1.61 -5.19 -12.26
N LEU A 20 -2.18 -4.27 -11.45
CA LEU A 20 -3.62 -4.16 -11.28
C LEU A 20 -4.32 -3.80 -12.60
N LYS A 21 -3.79 -2.85 -13.37
CA LYS A 21 -4.34 -2.46 -14.68
C LYS A 21 -4.38 -3.61 -15.70
N SER A 22 -3.47 -4.58 -15.57
CA SER A 22 -3.46 -5.75 -16.45
C SER A 22 -4.60 -6.75 -16.16
N ARG A 23 -5.22 -6.68 -14.97
CA ARG A 23 -6.20 -7.67 -14.48
C ARG A 23 -7.55 -7.08 -14.12
N LEU A 24 -7.62 -5.77 -13.89
CA LEU A 24 -8.79 -5.07 -13.37
C LEU A 24 -9.16 -3.88 -14.26
N PRO A 25 -10.45 -3.54 -14.37
CA PRO A 25 -10.88 -2.31 -15.03
C PRO A 25 -10.40 -1.06 -14.26
N GLU A 26 -10.23 0.05 -14.97
CA GLU A 26 -9.66 1.30 -14.43
C GLU A 26 -10.35 1.82 -13.15
N TYR A 27 -11.67 1.65 -13.02
CA TYR A 27 -12.41 2.12 -11.84
C TYR A 27 -12.14 1.31 -10.56
N MET A 28 -11.51 0.14 -10.67
CA MET A 28 -11.07 -0.68 -9.52
C MET A 28 -9.63 -0.37 -9.09
N ILE A 29 -8.92 0.47 -9.84
CA ILE A 29 -7.54 0.82 -9.52
C ILE A 29 -7.54 1.91 -8.43
N PRO A 30 -6.88 1.68 -7.27
CA PRO A 30 -6.82 2.67 -6.21
C PRO A 30 -6.19 3.99 -6.69
N ARG A 31 -6.75 5.11 -6.22
CA ARG A 31 -6.22 6.45 -6.53
C ARG A 31 -5.05 6.84 -5.63
N LYS A 32 -4.96 6.26 -4.44
CA LYS A 32 -3.99 6.60 -3.40
C LYS A 32 -3.39 5.31 -2.84
N PHE A 33 -2.08 5.29 -2.70
CA PHE A 33 -1.32 4.23 -2.04
C PHE A 33 -0.52 4.88 -0.92
N GLU A 34 -0.57 4.31 0.28
CA GLU A 34 0.17 4.79 1.44
C GLU A 34 1.03 3.65 1.98
N TRP A 35 2.31 3.93 2.18
CA TRP A 35 3.28 2.97 2.70
C TRP A 35 3.38 3.14 4.21
N MET A 36 3.29 2.05 4.94
CA MET A 36 3.44 2.02 6.39
C MET A 36 4.47 0.96 6.75
N GLU A 37 5.43 1.31 7.61
CA GLU A 37 6.40 0.33 8.14
C GLU A 37 5.69 -0.75 8.97
N GLN A 38 4.58 -0.40 9.62
CA GLN A 38 3.77 -1.31 10.40
C GLN A 38 2.28 -0.97 10.27
N LEU A 39 1.44 -2.00 10.13
CA LEU A 39 -0.01 -1.84 10.18
C LEU A 39 -0.49 -1.62 11.63
N PRO A 40 -1.30 -0.59 11.90
CA PRO A 40 -1.97 -0.45 13.18
C PRO A 40 -2.86 -1.65 13.48
N LEU A 41 -2.68 -2.24 14.65
CA LEU A 41 -3.50 -3.36 15.13
C LEU A 41 -4.26 -2.97 16.40
N THR A 42 -5.43 -3.58 16.57
CA THR A 42 -6.19 -3.59 17.82
C THR A 42 -5.49 -4.46 18.86
N SER A 43 -5.90 -4.39 20.13
CA SER A 43 -5.36 -5.22 21.21
C SER A 43 -5.49 -6.73 20.95
N ASN A 44 -6.45 -7.14 20.12
CA ASN A 44 -6.66 -8.53 19.71
C ASN A 44 -5.97 -8.88 18.38
N GLY A 45 -5.06 -8.04 17.90
CA GLY A 45 -4.24 -8.29 16.70
C GLY A 45 -4.95 -8.06 15.35
N LYS A 46 -6.22 -7.67 15.34
CA LYS A 46 -6.93 -7.31 14.08
C LYS A 46 -6.48 -5.95 13.58
N ILE A 47 -6.50 -5.73 12.26
CA ILE A 47 -6.21 -4.42 11.66
C ILE A 47 -7.14 -3.35 12.23
N ASP A 48 -6.55 -2.28 12.75
CA ASP A 48 -7.26 -1.12 13.28
C ASP A 48 -7.47 -0.09 12.16
N ARG A 49 -8.60 -0.23 11.45
CA ARG A 49 -8.97 0.66 10.33
C ARG A 49 -9.18 2.10 10.77
N LYS A 50 -9.58 2.34 12.03
CA LYS A 50 -9.80 3.69 12.55
C LYS A 50 -8.46 4.40 12.72
N LYS A 51 -7.48 3.74 13.35
CA LYS A 51 -6.12 4.28 13.45
C LYS A 51 -5.47 4.48 12.09
N ILE A 52 -5.68 3.57 11.14
CA ILE A 52 -5.23 3.77 9.76
C ILE A 52 -5.81 5.07 9.19
N ALA A 53 -7.13 5.27 9.32
CA ALA A 53 -7.79 6.48 8.83
C ALA A 53 -7.27 7.76 9.50
N GLU A 54 -6.98 7.72 10.81
CA GLU A 54 -6.40 8.84 11.54
C GLU A 54 -4.98 9.18 11.05
N VAL A 55 -4.14 8.17 10.81
CA VAL A 55 -2.76 8.36 10.31
C VAL A 55 -2.72 8.91 8.88
N ILE A 56 -3.63 8.48 8.00
CA ILE A 56 -3.61 8.90 6.59
C ILE A 56 -4.32 10.22 6.31
N ASN A 57 -5.20 10.67 7.22
CA ASN A 57 -5.98 11.90 7.08
C ASN A 57 -5.49 13.04 7.99
N GLY A 58 -4.65 12.72 8.98
CA GLY A 58 -4.04 13.68 9.88
C GLY A 58 -2.84 14.41 9.28
#